data_AF-A0ABD5G244-F1
#
_entry.id   AF-A0ABD5G244-F1
#
_cell.length_a   1.000
_cell.length_b   1.000
_cell.length_c   1.000
_cell.angle_alpha   90.00
_cell.angle_beta   90.00
_cell.angle_gamma   90.00
#
_symmetry.space_group_name_H-M   'P 1'
#
loop_
_entity.id
_entity.type
_entity.pdbx_description
1 polymer ?
#
loop_
_entity_poly.entity_id
_entity_poly.type
_entity_poly.pdbx_seq_one_letter_code
_entity_poly.pdbx_strand_id
1 'polypeptide(L)'
;MEIPVLAKTMELDNLYHIYLFYVDDRWCAFGCSAYYLSIMYPELDDFAEAFFTTDGDCLPFLPVTEPCLLNLSDYYNTLVSDTHIQVSVPPTVYSYRNGYDKWCTKLFVDKNKLHILKHQ
;
A
#
# COMPACT_ATOMS: atom_id res chain seq x y z
N MET A 1 -16.90 -2.30 9.95
CA MET A 1 -16.36 -1.38 8.93
C MET A 1 -15.64 -2.25 7.92
N GLU A 2 -15.90 -2.07 6.62
CA GLU A 2 -15.15 -2.81 5.59
C GLU A 2 -13.70 -2.32 5.59
N ILE A 3 -12.74 -3.25 5.50
CA ILE A 3 -11.30 -2.94 5.58
C ILE A 3 -10.88 -1.83 4.59
N PRO A 4 -11.37 -1.79 3.34
CA PRO A 4 -11.04 -0.71 2.41
C PRO A 4 -11.45 0.69 2.91
N VAL A 5 -12.59 0.80 3.60
CA VAL A 5 -13.04 2.08 4.19
C VAL A 5 -12.12 2.50 5.32
N LEU A 6 -11.73 1.55 6.18
CA LEU A 6 -10.78 1.81 7.27
C LEU A 6 -9.41 2.24 6.72
N ALA A 7 -8.87 1.49 5.75
CA ALA A 7 -7.59 1.79 5.11
C ALA A 7 -7.59 3.21 4.52
N LYS A 8 -8.65 3.59 3.80
CA LYS A 8 -8.80 4.95 3.27
C LYS A 8 -8.73 6.00 4.37
N THR A 9 -9.46 5.82 5.47
CA THR A 9 -9.43 6.77 6.60
C THR A 9 -8.04 6.88 7.22
N MET A 10 -7.34 5.76 7.39
CA MET A 10 -6.01 5.73 8.01
C MET A 10 -4.93 6.33 7.10
N GLU A 11 -5.05 6.17 5.78
CA GLU A 11 -4.05 6.63 4.81
C GLU A 11 -4.13 8.14 4.49
N LEU A 12 -5.26 8.81 4.78
CA LEU A 12 -5.46 10.24 4.46
C LEU A 12 -4.34 11.13 5.04
N ASP A 13 -4.00 10.92 6.31
CA ASP A 13 -2.99 11.70 7.04
C ASP A 13 -1.79 10.83 7.45
N ASN A 14 -1.59 9.68 6.81
CA ASN A 14 -0.48 8.80 7.12
C ASN A 14 0.84 9.39 6.62
N LEU A 15 1.74 9.67 7.57
CA LEU A 15 3.06 10.26 7.31
C LEU A 15 4.23 9.34 7.70
N TYR A 16 4.01 8.38 8.61
CA TYR A 16 5.12 7.73 9.32
C TYR A 16 4.92 6.22 9.56
N HIS A 17 3.81 5.66 9.10
CA HIS A 17 3.47 4.27 9.38
C HIS A 17 3.17 3.49 8.11
N ILE A 18 3.42 2.18 8.17
CA ILE A 18 2.88 1.20 7.23
C ILE A 18 1.77 0.46 7.95
N TYR A 19 0.58 0.48 7.36
CA TYR A 19 -0.56 -0.31 7.80
C TYR A 19 -0.75 -1.50 6.87
N LEU A 20 -0.75 -2.69 7.44
CA LEU A 20 -1.02 -3.95 6.75
C LEU A 20 -2.37 -4.50 7.20
N PHE A 21 -3.22 -4.81 6.24
CA PHE A 21 -4.55 -5.37 6.47
C PHE A 21 -4.65 -6.76 5.85
N TYR A 22 -5.43 -7.64 6.47
CA TYR A 22 -5.70 -8.97 5.93
C TYR A 22 -7.01 -8.96 5.14
N VAL A 23 -6.93 -9.08 3.83
CA VAL A 23 -8.06 -8.99 2.89
C VAL A 23 -7.96 -10.14 1.89
N ASP A 24 -9.06 -10.87 1.68
CA ASP A 24 -9.15 -11.98 0.71
C ASP A 24 -7.98 -12.97 0.80
N ASP A 25 -7.73 -13.46 2.02
CA ASP A 25 -6.64 -14.39 2.39
C ASP A 25 -5.21 -13.86 2.15
N ARG A 26 -5.04 -12.55 2.00
CA ARG A 26 -3.74 -11.92 1.73
C ARG A 26 -3.47 -10.72 2.64
N TRP A 27 -2.19 -10.53 2.98
CA TRP A 27 -1.73 -9.29 3.60
C TRP A 27 -1.53 -8.22 2.55
N CYS A 28 -2.05 -7.02 2.82
CA CYS A 28 -2.14 -5.95 1.84
C CYS A 28 -1.86 -4.60 2.49
N ALA A 29 -1.16 -3.73 1.77
CA ALA A 29 -1.02 -2.32 2.12
C ALA A 29 -1.79 -1.46 1.12
N PHE A 30 -2.25 -0.30 1.57
CA PHE A 30 -2.96 0.67 0.75
C PHE A 30 -2.29 2.03 0.81
N GLY A 31 -2.58 2.90 -0.16
CA GLY A 31 -2.21 4.32 -0.08
C GLY A 31 -0.71 4.56 0.14
N CYS A 32 -0.38 5.40 1.12
CA CYS A 32 1.00 5.74 1.43
C CYS A 32 1.78 4.54 1.99
N SER A 33 1.12 3.64 2.73
CA SER A 33 1.74 2.40 3.19
C SER A 33 2.24 1.53 2.03
N ALA A 34 1.44 1.41 0.96
CA ALA A 34 1.84 0.69 -0.25
C ALA A 34 3.07 1.33 -0.91
N TYR A 35 3.11 2.67 -0.97
CA TYR A 35 4.24 3.40 -1.52
C TYR A 35 5.51 3.28 -0.68
N TYR A 36 5.42 3.30 0.65
CA TYR A 36 6.58 3.08 1.50
C TYR A 36 7.13 1.66 1.34
N LEU A 37 6.27 0.67 1.21
CA LEU A 37 6.69 -0.69 0.91
C LEU A 37 7.34 -0.82 -0.46
N SER A 38 6.88 -0.11 -1.49
CA SER A 38 7.54 -0.14 -2.80
C SER A 38 8.92 0.54 -2.80
N ILE A 39 9.20 1.44 -1.85
CA ILE A 39 10.55 1.98 -1.63
C ILE A 39 11.42 0.97 -0.87
N MET A 40 10.86 0.33 0.16
CA MET A 40 11.60 -0.62 1.02
C MET A 40 11.88 -1.95 0.32
N TYR A 41 10.96 -2.39 -0.52
CA TYR A 41 10.99 -3.63 -1.27
C TYR A 41 10.65 -3.32 -2.74
N PRO A 42 11.59 -2.77 -3.53
CA PRO A 42 11.35 -2.38 -4.91
C PRO A 42 10.83 -3.52 -5.80
N GLU A 43 11.14 -4.77 -5.47
CA GLU A 43 10.62 -5.96 -6.14
C GLU A 43 9.09 -6.11 -6.02
N LEU A 44 8.46 -5.45 -5.04
CA LEU A 44 7.01 -5.45 -4.90
C LEU A 44 6.33 -4.46 -5.85
N ASP A 45 7.03 -3.43 -6.36
CA ASP A 45 6.42 -2.34 -7.15
C ASP A 45 5.65 -2.84 -8.39
N ASP A 46 6.13 -3.93 -9.02
CA ASP A 46 5.47 -4.55 -10.17
C ASP A 46 4.09 -5.15 -9.83
N PHE A 47 3.85 -5.46 -8.56
CA PHE A 47 2.59 -5.99 -8.04
C PHE A 47 1.66 -4.89 -7.50
N ALA A 48 2.08 -3.63 -7.51
CA ALA A 48 1.23 -2.52 -7.09
C ALA A 48 0.02 -2.42 -8.03
N GLU A 49 -1.19 -2.28 -7.50
CA GLU A 49 -2.42 -2.18 -8.27
C GLU A 49 -3.29 -1.00 -7.83
N ALA A 50 -4.28 -0.69 -8.66
CA ALA A 50 -5.31 0.29 -8.34
C ALA A 50 -6.50 -0.45 -7.72
N PHE A 51 -6.82 -0.15 -6.47
CA PHE A 51 -8.00 -0.62 -5.79
C PHE A 51 -9.10 0.44 -5.87
N PHE A 52 -10.26 0.06 -6.39
CA PHE A 52 -11.42 0.95 -6.49
C PHE A 52 -12.37 0.68 -5.32
N THR A 53 -12.58 1.69 -4.49
CA THR A 53 -13.57 1.63 -3.42
C THR A 53 -14.99 1.77 -3.99
N THR A 54 -15.98 1.33 -3.21
CA THR A 54 -17.40 1.36 -3.62
C THR A 54 -17.94 2.78 -3.87
N ASP A 55 -17.29 3.80 -3.32
CA ASP A 55 -17.60 5.22 -3.55
C ASP A 55 -16.90 5.83 -4.78
N GLY A 56 -16.16 5.01 -5.55
CA GLY A 56 -15.53 5.41 -6.81
C GLY A 56 -14.13 5.99 -6.66
N ASP A 57 -13.60 6.09 -5.44
CA ASP A 57 -12.23 6.51 -5.21
C ASP A 57 -11.24 5.40 -5.53
N CYS A 58 -10.01 5.81 -5.87
CA CYS A 58 -8.94 4.91 -6.26
C CYS A 58 -7.78 5.02 -5.26
N LEU A 59 -7.42 3.89 -4.67
CA LEU A 59 -6.30 3.76 -3.75
C LEU A 59 -5.25 2.83 -4.35
N PRO A 60 -3.97 3.19 -4.32
CA PRO A 60 -2.92 2.22 -4.57
C PRO A 60 -3.03 1.06 -3.57
N PHE A 61 -2.75 -0.13 -4.05
CA PHE A 61 -2.82 -1.39 -3.33
C PHE A 61 -1.55 -2.19 -3.60
N LEU A 62 -1.00 -2.84 -2.59
CA LEU A 62 0.18 -3.68 -2.73
C LEU A 62 0.02 -4.96 -1.91
N PRO A 63 -0.02 -6.15 -2.55
CA PRO A 63 0.02 -7.40 -1.82
C PRO A 63 1.40 -7.60 -1.20
N VAL A 64 1.41 -8.10 0.04
CA VAL A 64 2.61 -8.32 0.83
C VAL A 64 2.85 -9.82 0.97
N THR A 65 4.07 -10.25 0.66
CA THR A 65 4.48 -11.64 0.77
C THR A 65 4.83 -12.00 2.21
N GLU A 66 4.73 -13.27 2.59
CA GLU A 66 5.12 -13.72 3.94
C GLU A 66 6.59 -13.37 4.30
N PRO A 67 7.58 -13.51 3.39
CA PRO A 67 8.94 -13.07 3.69
C PRO A 67 9.05 -11.58 3.98
N CYS A 68 8.29 -10.73 3.28
CA CYS A 68 8.23 -9.30 3.56
C CYS A 68 7.64 -9.04 4.96
N LEU A 69 6.54 -9.73 5.31
CA LEU A 69 5.91 -9.61 6.61
C LEU A 69 6.86 -9.99 7.77
N LEU A 70 7.60 -11.10 7.62
CA LEU A 70 8.58 -11.55 8.61
C LEU A 70 9.73 -10.55 8.77
N ASN A 71 10.27 -10.05 7.66
CA ASN A 71 11.30 -9.01 7.70
C ASN A 71 10.78 -7.74 8.39
N LEU A 72 9.53 -7.35 8.14
CA LEU A 72 8.94 -6.19 8.79
C LEU A 72 8.88 -6.36 10.32
N SER A 73 8.46 -7.54 10.79
CA SER A 73 8.40 -7.82 12.23
C SER A 73 9.77 -7.94 12.89
N ASP A 74 10.78 -8.44 12.18
CA ASP A 74 12.11 -8.68 12.74
C ASP A 74 12.93 -7.39 12.88
N TYR A 75 12.78 -6.46 11.93
CA TYR A 75 13.64 -5.27 11.83
C TYR A 75 12.97 -3.97 12.29
N TYR A 76 11.65 -3.90 12.35
CA TYR A 76 10.92 -2.67 12.63
C TYR A 76 9.95 -2.81 13.79
N ASN A 77 9.72 -1.70 14.49
CA ASN A 77 8.76 -1.66 15.57
C ASN A 77 7.35 -1.91 15.01
N THR A 78 6.74 -2.98 15.47
CA THR A 78 5.48 -3.50 14.94
C THR A 78 4.44 -3.59 16.05
N LEU A 79 3.25 -3.04 15.80
CA LEU A 79 2.08 -3.14 16.67
C LEU A 79 1.00 -3.93 15.94
N VAL A 80 0.32 -4.82 16.66
CA VAL A 80 -0.73 -5.67 16.10
C VAL A 80 -2.05 -5.33 16.77
N SER A 81 -3.10 -5.16 15.97
CA SER A 81 -4.47 -4.98 16.43
C SER A 81 -5.39 -6.00 15.76
N ASP A 82 -6.65 -6.04 16.18
CA ASP A 82 -7.69 -6.89 15.59
C ASP A 82 -7.99 -6.56 14.11
N THR A 83 -7.54 -5.40 13.62
CA THR A 83 -7.90 -4.88 12.29
C THR A 83 -6.71 -4.74 11.35
N HIS A 84 -5.52 -4.51 11.88
CA HIS A 84 -4.32 -4.24 11.10
C HIS A 84 -3.04 -4.45 11.91
N ILE A 85 -1.94 -4.60 11.19
CA ILE A 85 -0.58 -4.48 11.71
C ILE A 85 -0.07 -3.09 11.35
N GLN A 86 0.53 -2.40 12.31
CA GLN A 86 1.18 -1.11 12.13
C GLN A 86 2.69 -1.28 12.28
N VAL A 87 3.45 -0.76 11.32
CA VAL A 87 4.92 -0.78 11.34
C VAL A 87 5.44 0.66 11.27
N SER A 88 6.44 0.99 12.10
CA SER A 88 7.11 2.28 12.01
C SER A 88 7.97 2.39 10.74
N VAL A 89 7.79 3.46 9.98
CA VAL A 89 8.56 3.70 8.76
C VAL A 89 9.91 4.35 9.10
N PRO A 90 11.03 3.88 8.51
CA PRO A 90 12.32 4.53 8.69
C PRO A 90 12.33 5.98 8.15
N PRO A 91 13.09 6.90 8.78
CA PRO A 91 13.25 8.27 8.26
C PRO A 91 13.77 8.36 6.83
N THR A 92 14.61 7.40 6.43
CA THR A 92 15.11 7.29 5.07
C THR A 92 14.00 7.00 4.07
N VAL A 93 12.89 6.39 4.49
CA VAL A 93 11.76 6.03 3.61
C VAL A 93 10.71 7.14 3.61
N TYR A 94 10.24 7.59 4.79
CA TYR A 94 9.21 8.62 4.81
C TYR A 94 9.70 9.99 4.31
N SER A 95 11.01 10.23 4.22
CA SER A 95 11.57 11.42 3.56
C SER A 95 11.20 11.51 2.07
N TYR A 96 10.85 10.40 1.42
CA TYR A 96 10.38 10.34 0.04
C TYR A 96 8.85 10.48 -0.11
N ARG A 97 8.13 10.83 0.96
CA ARG A 97 6.66 10.99 0.96
C ARG A 97 6.13 11.97 -0.09
N ASN A 98 6.93 12.96 -0.49
CA ASN A 98 6.59 13.89 -1.57
C ASN A 98 6.51 13.24 -2.97
N GLY A 99 7.08 12.04 -3.15
CA GLY A 99 7.00 11.28 -4.40
C GLY A 99 5.70 10.49 -4.58
N TYR A 100 4.88 10.39 -3.53
CA TYR A 100 3.65 9.58 -3.52
C TYR A 100 2.69 9.93 -4.66
N ASP A 101 2.37 11.20 -4.86
CA ASP A 101 1.41 11.63 -5.89
C ASP A 101 1.89 11.29 -7.30
N LYS A 102 3.22 11.41 -7.52
CA LYS A 102 3.85 11.04 -8.79
C LYS A 102 3.80 9.54 -9.01
N TRP A 103 4.05 8.74 -7.97
CA TRP A 103 3.95 7.29 -8.03
C TRP A 103 2.52 6.83 -8.32
N CYS A 104 1.53 7.41 -7.64
CA CYS A 104 0.11 7.17 -7.92
C CYS A 104 -0.26 7.49 -9.37
N THR A 105 0.18 8.66 -9.87
CA THR A 105 -0.09 9.07 -11.26
C THR A 105 0.46 8.05 -12.25
N LYS A 106 1.71 7.59 -12.04
CA LYS A 106 2.32 6.55 -12.87
C LYS A 106 1.49 5.27 -12.83
N LEU A 107 1.15 4.79 -11.65
CA LEU A 107 0.38 3.56 -11.43
C LEU A 107 -0.97 3.59 -12.16
N PHE A 108 -1.71 4.69 -12.04
CA PHE A 108 -3.03 4.83 -12.63
C PHE A 108 -3.00 5.10 -14.14
N VAL A 109 -2.01 5.85 -14.64
CA VAL A 109 -1.85 6.12 -16.08
C VAL A 109 -1.38 4.87 -16.82
N ASP A 110 -0.41 4.14 -16.27
CA ASP A 110 0.15 2.95 -16.93
C ASP A 110 -0.86 1.80 -16.95
N LYS A 111 -1.65 1.62 -15.88
CA LYS A 111 -2.66 0.55 -15.84
C LYS A 111 -3.95 0.88 -16.59
N ASN A 112 -4.32 2.15 -16.78
CA ASN A 112 -5.39 2.55 -17.70
C ASN A 112 -5.07 2.16 -19.15
N LYS A 113 -3.81 2.26 -19.58
CA LYS A 113 -3.39 1.79 -20.92
C LYS A 113 -3.51 0.26 -21.07
N LEU A 114 -3.19 -0.49 -20.01
CA LEU A 114 -3.34 -1.95 -19.98
C LEU A 114 -4.81 -2.41 -20.04
N HIS A 115 -5.73 -1.67 -19.40
CA HIS A 115 -7.15 -2.00 -19.47
C HIS A 115 -7.72 -1.78 -20.89
N ILE A 116 -7.33 -0.69 -21.56
CA ILE A 116 -7.73 -0.40 -22.94
C ILE A 116 -7.21 -1.47 -23.92
N LEU A 117 -5.98 -1.95 -23.72
CA LEU A 117 -5.37 -2.98 -24.59
C LEU A 117 -5.93 -4.39 -24.38
N LYS A 118 -6.51 -4.70 -23.22
CA LYS A 118 -7.14 -6.01 -22.95
C LYS A 118 -8.58 -6.11 -23.48
N HIS A 119 -9.16 -5.01 -23.94
CA HIS A 119 -10.52 -4.92 -24.48
C HIS A 119 -10.56 -4.52 -25.98
N GLN A 120 -9.43 -4.60 -26.69
CA GLN A 120 -9.33 -4.55 -28.15
C GLN A 120 -9.00 -5.94 -28.70
#